data_AF-A0A7G3ZCN8-F1
#
_entry.id   AF-A0A7G3ZCN8-F1
#
_cell.length_a   1.000
_cell.length_b   1.000
_cell.length_c   1.000
_cell.angle_alpha   90.00
_cell.angle_beta   90.00
_cell.angle_gamma   90.00
#
_symmetry.space_group_name_H-M   'P 1'
#
loop_
_entity.id
_entity.type
_entity.pdbx_description
1 polymer ?
#
loop_
_entity_poly.entity_id
_entity_poly.type
_entity_poly.pdbx_seq_one_letter_code
_entity_poly.pdbx_strand_id
1 'polypeptide(L)'
;MSAVDLARSIKKACSIEEVEPKRKHVRACIVYTWDHQSATQFFSILKSVPLAPSEIQVFKCLIVVHKVVQEGHPTALREAIRNTEWIRSLGRVPSNEYGRLIQRYASCICEKLMFQASHRGFDGGMFEYKEYTSLAVVSDPDRGYDTLWSLMDLLEEVMETCKLMLASMGRRRKAELVVAAVVPLVTESYGIFKFCTAMLRALTQEIDDHAALEQLSERYRMQHRDLFELYADCSSIKSLTSLISLPKLPPEPESFDMTDKTPLERAKVLSTDQRLAIHLALQSINHSREPVSFYSVSQLANEIAVSAEPSIPAIIRLTHQVTTLLQRNPSPLLAQASQLYFQALLSPSQQDIINANTNLQNLLINSPAHIFDPPTPQTHTSA
;
A
#
# COMPACT_ATOMS: atom_id res chain seq x y z
N MET A 1 7.94 -14.14 16.27
CA MET A 1 7.29 -15.49 16.15
C MET A 1 8.25 -16.46 15.49
N SER A 2 8.40 -17.72 15.94
CA SER A 2 9.33 -18.67 15.32
C SER A 2 8.80 -19.30 14.01
N ALA A 3 9.68 -19.91 13.20
CA ALA A 3 9.27 -20.64 12.00
C ALA A 3 8.35 -21.84 12.29
N VAL A 4 8.51 -22.49 13.46
CA VAL A 4 7.64 -23.58 13.92
C VAL A 4 6.24 -23.06 14.23
N ASP A 5 6.15 -21.89 14.86
CA ASP A 5 4.86 -21.25 15.16
C ASP A 5 4.16 -20.76 13.88
N LEU A 6 4.93 -20.29 12.90
CA LEU A 6 4.41 -19.95 11.57
C LEU A 6 3.83 -21.20 10.89
N ALA A 7 4.54 -22.33 10.88
CA ALA A 7 4.03 -23.58 10.31
C ALA A 7 2.74 -24.05 10.98
N ARG A 8 2.65 -23.93 12.31
CA ARG A 8 1.42 -24.23 13.05
C ARG A 8 0.27 -23.29 12.65
N SER A 9 0.56 -22.00 12.44
CA SER A 9 -0.43 -21.03 11.99
C SER A 9 -0.91 -21.31 10.58
N ILE A 10 0.00 -21.59 9.64
CA ILE A 10 -0.34 -21.96 8.25
C ILE A 10 -1.24 -23.21 8.23
N LYS A 11 -0.88 -24.27 8.98
CA LYS A 11 -1.68 -25.50 9.06
C LYS A 11 -3.10 -25.25 9.58
N LYS A 12 -3.24 -24.35 10.56
CA LYS A 12 -4.56 -23.98 11.12
C LYS A 12 -5.35 -23.05 10.19
N ALA A 13 -4.68 -22.19 9.43
CA ALA A 13 -5.31 -21.33 8.42
C ALA A 13 -5.81 -22.16 7.22
N CYS A 14 -5.07 -23.19 6.82
CA CYS A 14 -5.39 -24.11 5.73
C CYS A 14 -5.99 -25.44 6.24
N SER A 15 -6.87 -25.39 7.25
CA SER A 15 -7.55 -26.60 7.74
C SER A 15 -8.56 -27.15 6.73
N ILE A 16 -8.85 -28.46 6.81
CA ILE A 16 -9.86 -29.15 5.98
C ILE A 16 -11.30 -28.69 6.22
N GLU A 17 -11.55 -28.02 7.34
CA GLU A 17 -12.88 -27.51 7.70
C GLU A 17 -13.33 -26.45 6.68
N GLU A 18 -14.53 -26.62 6.14
CA GLU A 18 -15.20 -25.73 5.18
C GLU A 18 -15.71 -24.46 5.87
N VAL A 19 -14.80 -23.73 6.50
CA VAL A 19 -15.00 -22.46 7.20
C VAL A 19 -13.89 -21.49 6.82
N GLU A 20 -14.13 -20.20 7.06
CA GLU A 20 -13.13 -19.15 6.80
C GLU A 20 -11.77 -19.48 7.46
N PRO A 21 -10.63 -19.12 6.80
CA PRO A 21 -9.33 -19.17 7.45
C PRO A 21 -9.34 -18.37 8.76
N LYS A 22 -9.03 -19.05 9.87
CA LYS A 22 -9.06 -18.45 11.22
C LYS A 22 -8.23 -17.15 11.25
N ARG A 23 -8.91 -16.01 11.46
CA ARG A 23 -8.34 -14.65 11.36
C ARG A 23 -7.01 -14.48 12.11
N LYS A 24 -6.91 -15.00 13.34
CA LYS A 24 -5.67 -14.92 14.14
C LYS A 24 -4.46 -15.59 13.49
N HIS A 25 -4.67 -16.67 12.73
CA HIS A 25 -3.60 -17.41 12.07
C HIS A 25 -3.19 -16.76 10.76
N VAL A 26 -4.14 -16.20 10.01
CA VAL A 26 -3.84 -15.36 8.84
C VAL A 26 -3.06 -14.12 9.27
N ARG A 27 -3.51 -13.42 10.32
CA ARG A 27 -2.81 -12.26 10.88
C ARG A 27 -1.41 -12.61 11.36
N ALA A 28 -1.22 -13.77 12.01
CA ALA A 28 0.11 -14.24 12.38
C ALA A 28 1.03 -14.40 11.16
N CYS A 29 0.53 -14.92 10.04
CA CYS A 29 1.31 -15.03 8.80
C CYS A 29 1.71 -13.65 8.25
N ILE A 30 0.78 -12.69 8.23
CA ILE A 30 1.05 -11.31 7.80
C ILE A 30 2.11 -10.66 8.70
N VAL A 31 1.88 -10.66 10.02
CA VAL A 31 2.79 -10.07 11.02
C VAL A 31 4.18 -10.72 10.94
N TYR A 32 4.26 -12.02 10.71
CA TYR A 32 5.55 -12.69 10.52
C TYR A 32 6.41 -12.03 9.44
N THR A 33 5.81 -11.70 8.29
CA THR A 33 6.54 -11.10 7.18
C THR A 33 7.09 -9.72 7.52
N TRP A 34 6.39 -8.96 8.36
CA TRP A 34 6.84 -7.67 8.88
C TRP A 34 7.95 -7.83 9.93
N ASP A 35 7.75 -8.70 10.92
CA ASP A 35 8.73 -8.96 11.99
C ASP A 35 10.09 -9.39 11.44
N HIS A 36 10.10 -10.19 10.38
CA HIS A 36 11.33 -10.75 9.78
C HIS A 36 11.75 -10.02 8.50
N GLN A 37 11.00 -9.00 8.07
CA GLN A 37 11.18 -8.28 6.81
C GLN A 37 11.37 -9.21 5.59
N SER A 38 10.73 -10.38 5.62
CA SER A 38 10.88 -11.43 4.62
C SER A 38 9.66 -12.34 4.60
N ALA A 39 9.23 -12.72 3.39
CA ALA A 39 8.17 -13.70 3.18
C ALA A 39 8.70 -15.06 2.68
N THR A 40 10.02 -15.22 2.52
CA THR A 40 10.62 -16.44 1.95
C THR A 40 10.25 -17.69 2.75
N GLN A 41 10.36 -17.62 4.08
CA GLN A 41 10.02 -18.73 4.96
C GLN A 41 8.51 -19.07 4.92
N PHE A 42 7.65 -18.06 4.77
CA PHE A 42 6.21 -18.26 4.63
C PHE A 42 5.90 -19.09 3.36
N PHE A 43 6.42 -18.70 2.21
CA PHE A 43 6.22 -19.45 0.96
C PHE A 43 6.86 -20.85 1.01
N SER A 44 8.05 -20.98 1.60
CA SER A 44 8.72 -22.28 1.75
C SER A 44 7.87 -23.25 2.58
N ILE A 45 7.34 -22.80 3.72
CA ILE A 45 6.51 -23.64 4.58
C ILE A 45 5.17 -23.93 3.88
N LEU A 46 4.55 -22.94 3.26
CA LEU A 46 3.26 -23.11 2.60
C LEU A 46 3.31 -24.17 1.49
N LYS A 47 4.39 -24.21 0.70
CA LYS A 47 4.65 -25.25 -0.31
C LYS A 47 4.81 -26.65 0.26
N SER A 48 5.28 -26.77 1.51
CA SER A 48 5.45 -28.06 2.19
C SER A 48 4.14 -28.63 2.76
N VAL A 49 3.06 -27.85 2.77
CA VAL A 49 1.76 -28.31 3.25
C VAL A 49 1.15 -29.28 2.22
N PRO A 50 0.70 -30.48 2.62
CA PRO A 50 0.02 -31.40 1.72
C PRO A 50 -1.41 -30.90 1.42
N LEU A 51 -1.55 -30.07 0.39
CA LEU A 51 -2.83 -29.46 -0.03
C LEU A 51 -3.61 -30.30 -1.06
N ALA A 52 -2.90 -31.11 -1.85
CA ALA A 52 -3.44 -31.85 -2.99
C ALA A 52 -4.71 -32.70 -2.74
N PRO A 53 -4.93 -33.34 -1.56
CA PRO A 53 -6.13 -34.15 -1.37
C PRO A 53 -7.39 -33.35 -1.06
N SER A 54 -7.33 -32.01 -0.89
CA SER A 54 -8.48 -31.21 -0.47
C SER A 54 -8.58 -29.86 -1.16
N GLU A 55 -9.61 -29.69 -1.97
CA GLU A 55 -9.95 -28.43 -2.63
C GLU A 55 -10.22 -27.30 -1.63
N ILE A 56 -10.81 -27.61 -0.48
CA ILE A 56 -11.02 -26.64 0.60
C ILE A 56 -9.69 -26.09 1.10
N GLN A 57 -8.68 -26.94 1.28
CA GLN A 57 -7.36 -26.50 1.70
C GLN A 57 -6.65 -25.69 0.61
N VAL A 58 -6.78 -26.09 -0.65
CA VAL A 58 -6.24 -25.33 -1.80
C VAL A 58 -6.89 -23.94 -1.88
N PHE A 59 -8.21 -23.87 -1.76
CA PHE A 59 -8.96 -22.61 -1.78
C PHE A 59 -8.54 -21.69 -0.61
N LYS A 60 -8.43 -22.24 0.60
CA LYS A 60 -7.94 -21.50 1.78
C LYS A 60 -6.49 -21.06 1.62
N CYS A 61 -5.64 -21.88 1.00
CA CYS A 61 -4.27 -21.51 0.68
C CYS A 61 -4.25 -20.27 -0.23
N LEU A 62 -5.07 -20.22 -1.29
CA LEU A 62 -5.18 -19.06 -2.16
C LEU A 62 -5.66 -17.81 -1.41
N ILE A 63 -6.66 -17.93 -0.52
CA ILE A 63 -7.10 -16.82 0.34
C ILE A 63 -5.96 -16.30 1.22
N VAL A 64 -5.20 -17.20 1.84
CA VAL A 64 -4.07 -16.83 2.71
C VAL A 64 -2.96 -16.16 1.91
N VAL A 65 -2.62 -16.68 0.72
CA VAL A 65 -1.64 -16.05 -0.19
C VAL A 65 -2.10 -14.65 -0.56
N HIS A 66 -3.35 -14.50 -1.00
CA HIS A 66 -3.88 -13.20 -1.43
C HIS A 66 -3.78 -12.16 -0.32
N LYS A 67 -4.21 -12.52 0.90
CA LYS A 67 -4.13 -11.62 2.07
C LYS A 67 -2.71 -11.29 2.48
N VAL A 68 -1.78 -12.25 2.43
CA VAL A 68 -0.36 -12.00 2.75
C VAL A 68 0.30 -11.13 1.67
N VAL A 69 -0.06 -11.28 0.40
CA VAL A 69 0.40 -10.40 -0.67
C VAL A 69 -0.10 -8.98 -0.47
N GLN A 70 -1.38 -8.82 -0.10
CA GLN A 70 -2.00 -7.53 0.16
C GLN A 70 -1.43 -6.81 1.39
N GLU A 71 -1.40 -7.48 2.54
CA GLU A 71 -1.17 -6.84 3.84
C GLU A 71 0.24 -7.09 4.42
N GLY A 72 1.02 -7.97 3.79
CA GLY A 72 2.37 -8.34 4.24
C GLY A 72 3.44 -7.29 3.94
N HIS A 73 4.63 -7.51 4.46
CA HIS A 73 5.81 -6.71 4.11
C HIS A 73 6.03 -6.74 2.58
N PRO A 74 6.54 -5.68 1.92
CA PRO A 74 6.70 -5.65 0.45
C PRO A 74 7.50 -6.82 -0.16
N THR A 75 8.30 -7.53 0.63
CA THR A 75 8.90 -8.82 0.21
C THR A 75 7.87 -9.89 -0.12
N ALA A 76 6.67 -9.86 0.46
CA ALA A 76 5.59 -10.81 0.21
C ALA A 76 5.14 -10.77 -1.25
N LEU A 77 4.95 -9.57 -1.82
CA LEU A 77 4.64 -9.41 -3.24
C LEU A 77 5.80 -9.93 -4.10
N ARG A 78 7.04 -9.54 -3.80
CA ARG A 78 8.23 -10.01 -4.54
C ARG A 78 8.39 -11.53 -4.51
N GLU A 79 8.19 -12.15 -3.35
CA GLU A 79 8.23 -13.60 -3.21
C GLU A 79 7.04 -14.26 -3.92
N ALA A 80 5.84 -13.67 -3.90
CA ALA A 80 4.69 -14.18 -4.64
C ALA A 80 4.96 -14.19 -6.15
N ILE A 81 5.53 -13.12 -6.71
CA ILE A 81 5.94 -13.02 -8.12
C ILE A 81 6.93 -14.14 -8.49
N ARG A 82 7.92 -14.41 -7.62
CA ARG A 82 8.86 -15.54 -7.83
C ARG A 82 8.17 -16.90 -7.79
N ASN A 83 7.03 -16.98 -7.11
CA ASN A 83 6.27 -18.21 -6.90
C ASN A 83 5.00 -18.29 -7.77
N THR A 84 4.86 -17.44 -8.80
CA THR A 84 3.66 -17.39 -9.66
C THR A 84 3.33 -18.74 -10.30
N GLU A 85 4.30 -19.49 -10.81
CA GLU A 85 4.01 -20.81 -11.40
C GLU A 85 3.51 -21.82 -10.36
N TRP A 86 4.00 -21.75 -9.13
CA TRP A 86 3.47 -22.57 -8.05
C TRP A 86 2.02 -22.17 -7.72
N ILE A 87 1.72 -20.88 -7.62
CA ILE A 87 0.34 -20.39 -7.40
C ILE A 87 -0.57 -20.84 -8.56
N ARG A 88 -0.12 -20.73 -9.80
CA ARG A 88 -0.83 -21.22 -10.99
C ARG A 88 -1.11 -22.72 -10.90
N SER A 89 -0.15 -23.50 -10.41
CA SER A 89 -0.30 -24.96 -10.25
C SER A 89 -1.40 -25.34 -9.25
N LEU A 90 -1.69 -24.49 -8.24
CA LEU A 90 -2.81 -24.70 -7.31
C LEU A 90 -4.17 -24.64 -8.03
N GLY A 91 -4.24 -23.96 -9.17
CA GLY A 91 -5.41 -23.91 -10.04
C GLY A 91 -5.67 -25.22 -10.80
N ARG A 92 -4.71 -26.14 -10.89
CA ARG A 92 -4.84 -27.39 -11.68
C ARG A 92 -5.58 -28.49 -10.90
N VAL A 93 -6.82 -28.19 -10.52
CA VAL A 93 -7.75 -29.10 -9.83
C VAL A 93 -8.90 -29.51 -10.75
N PRO A 94 -9.58 -30.65 -10.53
CA PRO A 94 -10.74 -31.05 -11.32
C PRO A 94 -11.82 -29.95 -11.32
N SER A 95 -12.46 -29.66 -12.46
CA SER A 95 -13.48 -28.59 -12.58
C SER A 95 -14.84 -28.97 -11.96
N ASN A 96 -14.83 -29.47 -10.73
CA ASN A 96 -16.02 -29.63 -9.94
C ASN A 96 -16.46 -28.27 -9.34
N GLU A 97 -17.22 -28.31 -8.26
CA GLU A 97 -17.75 -27.11 -7.60
C GLU A 97 -16.68 -26.11 -7.14
N TYR A 98 -15.79 -26.50 -6.22
CA TYR A 98 -14.70 -25.63 -5.74
C TYR A 98 -13.62 -25.51 -6.79
N GLY A 99 -13.43 -26.52 -7.64
CA GLY A 99 -12.44 -26.50 -8.70
C GLY A 99 -12.56 -25.28 -9.62
N ARG A 100 -13.79 -24.91 -10.01
CA ARG A 100 -14.02 -23.69 -10.81
C ARG A 100 -13.66 -22.41 -10.06
N LEU A 101 -13.98 -22.34 -8.77
CA LEU A 101 -13.64 -21.19 -7.92
C LEU A 101 -12.11 -21.07 -7.76
N ILE A 102 -11.43 -22.20 -7.52
CA ILE A 102 -9.98 -22.31 -7.34
C ILE A 102 -9.26 -21.92 -8.63
N GLN A 103 -9.67 -22.46 -9.77
CA GLN A 103 -9.11 -22.13 -11.08
C GLN A 103 -9.17 -20.63 -11.35
N ARG A 104 -10.37 -20.04 -11.19
CA ARG A 104 -10.54 -18.61 -11.44
C ARG A 104 -9.74 -17.75 -10.47
N TYR A 105 -9.75 -18.11 -9.19
CA TYR A 105 -9.06 -17.32 -8.18
C TYR A 105 -7.52 -17.39 -8.30
N ALA A 106 -6.98 -18.57 -8.61
CA ALA A 106 -5.55 -18.71 -8.89
C ALA A 106 -5.13 -17.91 -10.13
N SER A 107 -5.97 -17.90 -11.18
CA SER A 107 -5.75 -17.09 -12.38
C SER A 107 -5.72 -15.59 -12.05
N CYS A 108 -6.73 -15.10 -11.34
CA CYS A 108 -6.81 -13.70 -10.91
C CYS A 108 -5.59 -13.26 -10.08
N ILE A 109 -5.14 -14.08 -9.12
CA ILE A 109 -3.91 -13.79 -8.36
C ILE A 109 -2.69 -13.77 -9.29
N CYS A 110 -2.59 -14.68 -10.26
CA CYS A 110 -1.48 -14.68 -11.22
C CYS A 110 -1.48 -13.42 -12.09
N GLU A 111 -2.63 -12.99 -12.61
CA GLU A 111 -2.75 -11.75 -13.40
C GLU A 111 -2.30 -10.54 -12.59
N LYS A 112 -2.73 -10.44 -11.32
CA LYS A 112 -2.24 -9.43 -10.38
C LYS A 112 -0.71 -9.45 -10.27
N LEU A 113 -0.11 -10.63 -10.04
CA LEU A 113 1.33 -10.75 -9.89
C LEU A 113 2.09 -10.42 -11.19
N MET A 114 1.52 -10.76 -12.35
CA MET A 114 2.09 -10.43 -13.65
C MET A 114 2.06 -8.92 -13.91
N PHE A 115 0.92 -8.27 -13.65
CA PHE A 115 0.79 -6.81 -13.69
C PHE A 115 1.86 -6.15 -12.81
N GLN A 116 2.03 -6.65 -11.59
CA GLN A 116 3.00 -6.12 -10.64
C GLN A 116 4.45 -6.35 -11.05
N ALA A 117 4.73 -7.45 -11.74
CA ALA A 117 6.07 -7.73 -12.27
C ALA A 117 6.43 -6.81 -13.44
N SER A 118 5.46 -6.42 -14.28
CA SER A 118 5.66 -5.54 -15.43
C SER A 118 5.64 -4.05 -15.08
N HIS A 119 4.98 -3.65 -13.99
CA HIS A 119 4.82 -2.25 -13.60
C HIS A 119 5.49 -1.92 -12.25
N ARG A 120 6.78 -1.53 -12.30
CA ARG A 120 7.61 -1.22 -11.11
C ARG A 120 7.13 -0.03 -10.24
N GLY A 121 6.04 0.65 -10.62
CA GLY A 121 5.45 1.73 -9.83
C GLY A 121 4.44 1.27 -8.77
N PHE A 122 4.10 -0.03 -8.76
CA PHE A 122 3.05 -0.60 -7.92
C PHE A 122 3.62 -1.54 -6.84
N ASP A 123 4.63 -1.10 -6.10
CA ASP A 123 5.36 -1.96 -5.15
C ASP A 123 4.54 -2.45 -3.93
N GLY A 124 3.30 -1.97 -3.77
CA GLY A 124 2.35 -2.31 -2.72
C GLY A 124 1.32 -3.36 -3.13
N GLY A 125 0.97 -4.23 -2.19
CA GLY A 125 -0.01 -5.30 -2.43
C GLY A 125 -1.46 -4.85 -2.56
N MET A 126 -1.80 -3.66 -2.06
CA MET A 126 -3.18 -3.20 -1.84
C MET A 126 -3.67 -2.10 -2.78
N PHE A 127 -2.85 -1.70 -3.77
CA PHE A 127 -3.18 -0.57 -4.64
C PHE A 127 -3.62 0.65 -3.79
N GLU A 128 -2.70 1.14 -2.95
CA GLU A 128 -2.96 2.24 -2.00
C GLU A 128 -2.53 3.60 -2.54
N TYR A 129 -3.14 4.67 -2.01
CA TYR A 129 -2.88 6.07 -2.40
C TYR A 129 -1.40 6.49 -2.31
N LYS A 130 -0.55 5.79 -1.56
CA LYS A 130 0.89 6.08 -1.52
C LYS A 130 1.59 5.80 -2.85
N GLU A 131 1.06 4.92 -3.70
CA GLU A 131 1.60 4.66 -5.06
C GLU A 131 1.10 5.72 -6.06
N TYR A 132 -0.02 6.40 -5.76
CA TYR A 132 -0.57 7.51 -6.55
C TYR A 132 0.43 8.66 -6.69
N THR A 133 1.15 8.98 -5.62
CA THR A 133 2.17 10.05 -5.63
C THR A 133 3.40 9.68 -6.46
N SER A 134 3.57 8.40 -6.78
CA SER A 134 4.65 7.86 -7.61
C SER A 134 4.26 7.79 -9.10
N LEU A 135 2.95 7.74 -9.39
CA LEU A 135 2.38 7.94 -10.73
C LEU A 135 2.32 9.41 -11.15
N ALA A 136 2.68 10.33 -10.24
CA ALA A 136 2.85 11.73 -10.55
C ALA A 136 4.07 11.90 -11.48
N VAL A 137 3.76 12.29 -12.72
CA VAL A 137 4.63 12.42 -13.90
C VAL A 137 4.83 11.07 -14.61
N VAL A 138 3.75 10.58 -15.24
CA VAL A 138 3.86 9.84 -16.49
C VAL A 138 4.76 10.69 -17.40
N SER A 139 6.04 10.36 -17.44
CA SER A 139 7.05 11.07 -18.24
C SER A 139 6.88 10.75 -19.73
N ASP A 140 5.95 9.84 -20.03
CA ASP A 140 5.73 9.17 -21.30
C ASP A 140 4.24 8.78 -21.40
N PRO A 141 3.40 9.61 -22.04
CA PRO A 141 1.95 9.39 -22.14
C PRO A 141 1.56 8.01 -22.70
N ASP A 142 2.36 7.45 -23.61
CA ASP A 142 2.11 6.13 -24.21
C ASP A 142 2.21 5.03 -23.15
N ARG A 143 3.22 5.09 -22.27
CA ARG A 143 3.32 4.15 -21.13
C ARG A 143 2.18 4.32 -20.15
N GLY A 144 1.72 5.55 -19.95
CA GLY A 144 0.57 5.83 -19.09
C GLY A 144 -0.70 5.20 -19.65
N TYR A 145 -0.93 5.30 -20.96
CA TYR A 145 -2.02 4.63 -21.67
C TYR A 145 -1.96 3.10 -21.48
N ASP A 146 -0.82 2.48 -21.78
CA ASP A 146 -0.64 1.02 -21.66
C ASP A 146 -0.84 0.51 -20.23
N THR A 147 -0.34 1.28 -19.25
CA THR A 147 -0.49 0.95 -17.83
C THR A 147 -1.96 1.05 -17.41
N LEU A 148 -2.67 2.11 -17.83
CA LEU A 148 -4.10 2.27 -17.55
C LEU A 148 -4.91 1.14 -18.20
N TRP A 149 -4.60 0.79 -19.44
CA TRP A 149 -5.24 -0.33 -20.13
C TRP A 149 -5.06 -1.64 -19.37
N SER A 150 -3.82 -1.92 -18.94
CA SER A 150 -3.49 -3.12 -18.16
C SER A 150 -4.18 -3.13 -16.79
N LEU A 151 -4.34 -1.97 -16.14
CA LEU A 151 -5.12 -1.84 -14.90
C LEU A 151 -6.60 -2.12 -15.12
N MET A 152 -7.17 -1.65 -16.24
CA MET A 152 -8.55 -1.93 -16.62
C MET A 152 -8.75 -3.44 -16.88
N ASP A 153 -7.82 -4.11 -17.57
CA ASP A 153 -7.85 -5.58 -17.76
C ASP A 153 -7.83 -6.30 -16.40
N LEU A 154 -6.97 -5.87 -15.48
CA LEU A 154 -6.90 -6.45 -14.13
C LEU A 154 -8.19 -6.22 -13.32
N LEU A 155 -8.77 -5.02 -13.39
CA LEU A 155 -10.03 -4.71 -12.72
C LEU A 155 -11.17 -5.61 -13.20
N GLU A 156 -11.26 -5.83 -14.51
CA GLU A 156 -12.23 -6.74 -15.12
C GLU A 156 -12.06 -8.18 -14.62
N GLU A 157 -10.83 -8.68 -14.57
CA GLU A 157 -10.54 -10.02 -14.04
C GLU A 157 -10.93 -10.17 -12.55
N VAL A 158 -10.66 -9.15 -11.73
CA VAL A 158 -11.04 -9.13 -10.32
C VAL A 158 -12.57 -9.10 -10.17
N MET A 159 -13.26 -8.27 -10.94
CA MET A 159 -14.73 -8.16 -10.90
C MET A 159 -15.40 -9.46 -11.34
N GLU A 160 -14.97 -10.06 -12.44
CA GLU A 160 -15.52 -11.33 -12.94
C GLU A 160 -15.26 -12.48 -11.98
N THR A 161 -14.06 -12.52 -11.36
CA THR A 161 -13.78 -13.48 -10.28
C THR A 161 -14.73 -13.28 -9.10
N CYS A 162 -14.97 -12.03 -8.69
CA CYS A 162 -15.91 -11.73 -7.62
C CYS A 162 -17.34 -12.16 -7.97
N LYS A 163 -17.88 -11.78 -9.13
CA LYS A 163 -19.22 -12.17 -9.60
C LYS A 163 -19.41 -13.69 -9.60
N LEU A 164 -18.40 -14.44 -10.06
CA LEU A 164 -18.41 -15.90 -10.05
C LEU A 164 -18.45 -16.47 -8.63
N MET A 165 -17.71 -15.89 -7.68
CA MET A 165 -17.78 -16.25 -6.26
C MET A 165 -19.17 -15.96 -5.68
N LEU A 166 -19.73 -14.77 -5.93
CA LEU A 166 -21.05 -14.38 -5.42
C LEU A 166 -22.15 -15.31 -5.95
N ALA A 167 -22.14 -15.61 -7.26
CA ALA A 167 -23.09 -16.52 -7.90
C ALA A 167 -23.05 -17.94 -7.33
N SER A 168 -21.89 -18.36 -6.79
CA SER A 168 -21.76 -19.68 -6.15
C SER A 168 -22.46 -19.78 -4.79
N MET A 169 -22.71 -18.65 -4.11
CA MET A 169 -23.28 -18.62 -2.75
C MET A 169 -24.79 -18.88 -2.72
N GLY A 170 -25.54 -18.44 -3.75
CA GLY A 170 -27.00 -18.50 -3.81
C GLY A 170 -27.61 -19.90 -3.78
N ARG A 171 -26.79 -20.96 -3.82
CA ARG A 171 -27.22 -22.36 -3.78
C ARG A 171 -26.92 -23.06 -2.45
N ARG A 172 -26.31 -22.43 -1.42
CA ARG A 172 -25.54 -23.16 -0.39
C ARG A 172 -25.56 -22.58 1.04
N ARG A 173 -25.38 -23.48 2.03
CA ARG A 173 -24.93 -23.20 3.42
C ARG A 173 -23.45 -22.77 3.53
N LYS A 174 -22.76 -22.55 2.40
CA LYS A 174 -21.29 -22.45 2.25
C LYS A 174 -20.75 -21.02 2.06
N ALA A 175 -21.53 -20.02 2.45
CA ALA A 175 -21.25 -18.62 2.14
C ALA A 175 -19.97 -18.10 2.83
N GLU A 176 -19.64 -18.56 4.04
CA GLU A 176 -18.57 -17.96 4.85
C GLU A 176 -17.17 -18.10 4.24
N LEU A 177 -16.82 -19.29 3.76
CA LEU A 177 -15.51 -19.52 3.13
C LEU A 177 -15.38 -18.75 1.82
N VAL A 178 -16.44 -18.67 1.02
CA VAL A 178 -16.46 -17.90 -0.23
C VAL A 178 -16.36 -16.41 0.08
N VAL A 179 -17.08 -15.91 1.09
CA VAL A 179 -17.00 -14.53 1.56
C VAL A 179 -15.58 -14.16 1.99
N ALA A 180 -14.85 -15.07 2.64
CA ALA A 180 -13.45 -14.83 2.99
C ALA A 180 -12.53 -14.61 1.77
N ALA A 181 -12.88 -15.17 0.60
CA ALA A 181 -12.20 -14.90 -0.67
C ALA A 181 -12.68 -13.61 -1.35
N VAL A 182 -13.96 -13.24 -1.18
CA VAL A 182 -14.54 -12.01 -1.73
C VAL A 182 -13.97 -10.76 -1.04
N VAL A 183 -13.74 -10.80 0.27
CA VAL A 183 -13.19 -9.67 1.05
C VAL A 183 -11.95 -9.02 0.41
N PRO A 184 -10.85 -9.76 0.12
CA PRO A 184 -9.68 -9.17 -0.51
C PRO A 184 -9.95 -8.70 -1.95
N LEU A 185 -10.84 -9.36 -2.71
CA LEU A 185 -11.21 -8.96 -4.07
C LEU A 185 -11.96 -7.62 -4.10
N VAL A 186 -12.89 -7.40 -3.17
CA VAL A 186 -13.65 -6.12 -3.05
C VAL A 186 -12.73 -4.96 -2.67
N THR A 187 -11.79 -5.23 -1.76
CA THR A 187 -10.83 -4.20 -1.32
C THR A 187 -9.89 -3.82 -2.46
N GLU A 188 -9.45 -4.82 -3.23
CA GLU A 188 -8.56 -4.65 -4.37
C GLU A 188 -9.22 -3.94 -5.55
N SER A 189 -10.45 -4.33 -5.90
CA SER A 189 -11.18 -3.68 -7.01
C SER A 189 -11.34 -2.18 -6.79
N TYR A 190 -11.52 -1.76 -5.53
CA TYR A 190 -11.60 -0.33 -5.20
C TYR A 190 -10.25 0.38 -5.33
N GLY A 191 -9.17 -0.26 -4.89
CA GLY A 191 -7.81 0.25 -5.05
C GLY A 191 -7.49 0.48 -6.53
N ILE A 192 -7.69 -0.54 -7.36
CA ILE A 192 -7.47 -0.49 -8.81
C ILE A 192 -8.36 0.58 -9.46
N PHE A 193 -9.66 0.61 -9.16
CA PHE A 193 -10.58 1.59 -9.74
C PHE A 193 -10.15 3.04 -9.45
N LYS A 194 -9.73 3.34 -8.22
CA LYS A 194 -9.18 4.67 -7.89
C LYS A 194 -7.94 5.02 -8.70
N PHE A 195 -7.06 4.05 -8.99
CA PHE A 195 -5.94 4.26 -9.89
C PHE A 195 -6.38 4.54 -11.32
N CYS A 196 -7.36 3.79 -11.82
CA CYS A 196 -7.90 4.04 -13.15
C CYS A 196 -8.45 5.48 -13.25
N THR A 197 -9.26 5.93 -12.28
CA THR A 197 -9.78 7.31 -12.23
C THR A 197 -8.65 8.34 -12.22
N ALA A 198 -7.62 8.10 -11.40
CA ALA A 198 -6.48 8.98 -11.25
C ALA A 198 -5.68 9.16 -12.54
N MET A 199 -5.31 8.01 -13.13
CA MET A 199 -4.48 7.96 -14.32
C MET A 199 -5.24 8.48 -15.53
N LEU A 200 -6.53 8.17 -15.66
CA LEU A 200 -7.36 8.72 -16.72
C LEU A 200 -7.41 10.25 -16.62
N ARG A 201 -7.64 10.81 -15.42
CA ARG A 201 -7.61 12.28 -15.20
C ARG A 201 -6.26 12.91 -15.56
N ALA A 202 -5.15 12.22 -15.29
CA ALA A 202 -3.82 12.71 -15.65
C ALA A 202 -3.58 12.64 -17.17
N LEU A 203 -3.98 11.54 -17.82
CA LEU A 203 -3.80 11.35 -19.26
C LEU A 203 -4.63 12.32 -20.08
N THR A 204 -5.83 12.68 -19.63
CA THR A 204 -6.69 13.66 -20.32
C THR A 204 -6.08 15.06 -20.35
N GLN A 205 -5.09 15.35 -19.50
CA GLN A 205 -4.36 16.62 -19.49
C GLN A 205 -3.10 16.60 -20.37
N GLU A 206 -2.52 15.42 -20.61
CA GLU A 206 -1.22 15.26 -21.27
C GLU A 206 -1.34 14.75 -22.73
N ILE A 207 -2.41 14.02 -23.07
CA ILE A 207 -2.64 13.45 -24.40
C ILE A 207 -3.61 14.32 -25.21
N ASP A 208 -3.21 14.71 -26.42
CA ASP A 208 -4.07 15.44 -27.37
C ASP A 208 -4.86 14.50 -28.32
N ASP A 209 -4.62 13.18 -28.27
CA ASP A 209 -5.40 12.19 -29.01
C ASP A 209 -6.75 11.93 -28.33
N HIS A 210 -7.75 12.69 -28.75
CA HIS A 210 -9.12 12.57 -28.25
C HIS A 210 -9.75 11.21 -28.54
N ALA A 211 -9.38 10.52 -29.62
CA ALA A 211 -9.98 9.23 -29.97
C ALA A 211 -9.50 8.13 -29.01
N ALA A 212 -8.19 8.09 -28.72
CA ALA A 212 -7.62 7.16 -27.76
C ALA A 212 -8.17 7.37 -26.34
N LEU A 213 -8.29 8.63 -25.91
CA LEU A 213 -8.84 8.99 -24.61
C LEU A 213 -10.35 8.74 -24.49
N GLU A 214 -11.13 8.90 -25.56
CA GLU A 214 -12.56 8.55 -25.55
C GLU A 214 -12.75 7.04 -25.40
N GLN A 215 -11.89 6.23 -26.03
CA GLN A 215 -11.91 4.77 -25.86
C GLN A 215 -11.66 4.36 -24.39
N LEU A 216 -10.68 4.97 -23.74
CA LEU A 216 -10.42 4.75 -22.31
C LEU A 216 -11.59 5.22 -21.43
N SER A 217 -12.16 6.38 -21.76
CA SER A 217 -13.29 6.96 -21.04
C SER A 217 -14.53 6.09 -21.12
N GLU A 218 -14.85 5.54 -22.30
CA GLU A 218 -15.97 4.63 -22.47
C GLU A 218 -15.75 3.33 -21.67
N ARG A 219 -14.54 2.77 -21.75
CA ARG A 219 -14.19 1.59 -20.95
C ARG A 219 -14.31 1.85 -19.45
N TYR A 220 -13.85 3.01 -18.98
CA TYR A 220 -13.99 3.43 -17.60
C TYR A 220 -15.46 3.54 -17.16
N ARG A 221 -16.33 4.14 -17.99
CA ARG A 221 -17.77 4.26 -17.68
C ARG A 221 -18.43 2.89 -17.56
N MET A 222 -18.10 1.95 -18.45
CA MET A 222 -18.58 0.57 -18.36
C MET A 222 -18.11 -0.10 -17.06
N GLN A 223 -16.82 0.00 -16.73
CA GLN A 223 -16.28 -0.59 -15.50
C GLN A 223 -16.86 0.04 -14.23
N HIS A 224 -17.12 1.35 -14.23
CA HIS A 224 -17.79 2.02 -13.12
C HIS A 224 -19.20 1.43 -12.89
N ARG A 225 -20.02 1.30 -13.94
CA ARG A 225 -21.36 0.72 -13.84
C ARG A 225 -21.29 -0.72 -13.29
N ASP A 226 -20.44 -1.53 -13.87
CA ASP A 226 -20.31 -2.94 -13.49
C ASP A 226 -19.79 -3.10 -12.04
N LEU A 227 -18.89 -2.22 -11.59
CA LEU A 227 -18.39 -2.19 -10.21
C LEU A 227 -19.46 -1.67 -9.22
N PHE A 228 -20.27 -0.69 -9.65
CA PHE A 228 -21.39 -0.17 -8.87
C PHE A 228 -22.44 -1.25 -8.61
N GLU A 229 -22.82 -2.00 -9.64
CA GLU A 229 -23.72 -3.16 -9.53
C GLU A 229 -23.11 -4.24 -8.64
N LEU A 230 -21.82 -4.56 -8.83
CA LEU A 230 -21.12 -5.53 -7.99
C LEU A 230 -21.14 -5.15 -6.50
N TYR A 231 -20.95 -3.87 -6.17
CA TYR A 231 -21.01 -3.40 -4.78
C TYR A 231 -22.43 -3.37 -4.24
N ALA A 232 -23.44 -3.10 -5.08
CA ALA A 232 -24.84 -3.25 -4.70
C ALA A 232 -25.15 -4.72 -4.35
N ASP A 233 -24.71 -5.68 -5.16
CA ASP A 233 -24.82 -7.11 -4.86
C ASP A 233 -24.10 -7.47 -3.57
N CYS A 234 -22.87 -6.97 -3.37
CA CYS A 234 -22.11 -7.16 -2.14
C CYS A 234 -22.84 -6.65 -0.89
N SER A 235 -23.57 -5.53 -1.02
CA SER A 235 -24.29 -4.90 0.10
C SER A 235 -25.43 -5.78 0.64
N SER A 236 -25.98 -6.67 -0.20
CA SER A 236 -27.03 -7.61 0.20
C SER A 236 -26.51 -8.76 1.08
N ILE A 237 -25.18 -8.94 1.19
CA ILE A 237 -24.55 -10.07 1.87
C ILE A 237 -24.11 -9.68 3.28
N LYS A 238 -24.91 -10.05 4.27
CA LYS A 238 -24.69 -9.70 5.69
C LYS A 238 -23.35 -10.18 6.26
N SER A 239 -22.88 -11.36 5.86
CA SER A 239 -21.59 -11.89 6.32
C SER A 239 -20.39 -11.14 5.74
N LEU A 240 -20.55 -10.50 4.58
CA LEU A 240 -19.51 -9.66 3.98
C LEU A 240 -19.50 -8.27 4.63
N THR A 241 -20.66 -7.64 4.76
CA THR A 241 -20.80 -6.29 5.33
C THR A 241 -20.48 -6.21 6.82
N SER A 242 -20.49 -7.33 7.55
CA SER A 242 -20.00 -7.41 8.93
C SER A 242 -18.46 -7.48 9.03
N LEU A 243 -17.77 -7.87 7.96
CA LEU A 243 -16.32 -8.02 7.92
C LEU A 243 -15.61 -6.76 7.39
N ILE A 244 -16.21 -6.09 6.41
CA ILE A 244 -15.65 -4.89 5.76
C ILE A 244 -16.70 -3.82 5.54
N SER A 245 -16.26 -2.56 5.55
CA SER A 245 -17.04 -1.45 5.01
C SER A 245 -16.90 -1.43 3.50
N LEU A 246 -18.01 -1.60 2.78
CA LEU A 246 -17.99 -1.55 1.32
C LEU A 246 -17.61 -0.14 0.85
N PRO A 247 -16.75 -0.02 -0.17
CA PRO A 247 -16.46 1.26 -0.81
C PRO A 247 -17.74 1.89 -1.38
N LYS A 248 -17.84 3.21 -1.30
CA LYS A 248 -18.96 3.97 -1.87
C LYS A 248 -18.49 4.61 -3.17
N LEU A 249 -19.10 4.21 -4.28
CA LEU A 249 -18.94 4.85 -5.57
C LEU A 249 -19.96 5.97 -5.73
N PRO A 250 -19.63 7.05 -6.47
CA PRO A 250 -20.62 8.03 -6.87
C PRO A 250 -21.70 7.38 -7.76
N PRO A 251 -22.92 7.92 -7.79
CA PRO A 251 -24.00 7.37 -8.62
C PRO A 251 -23.68 7.48 -10.12
N GLU A 252 -22.94 8.51 -10.51
CA GLU A 252 -22.49 8.72 -11.89
C GLU A 252 -20.96 8.67 -11.96
N PRO A 253 -20.38 8.10 -13.02
CA PRO A 253 -18.94 8.15 -13.23
C PRO A 253 -18.49 9.59 -13.43
N GLU A 254 -17.28 9.91 -13.00
CA GLU A 254 -16.65 11.21 -13.26
C GLU A 254 -16.61 11.51 -14.76
N SER A 255 -17.00 12.72 -15.13
CA SER A 255 -16.84 13.24 -16.48
C SER A 255 -15.42 13.77 -16.66
N PHE A 256 -14.69 13.22 -17.62
CA PHE A 256 -13.41 13.76 -18.04
C PHE A 256 -13.68 14.72 -19.19
N ASP A 257 -13.62 16.03 -18.93
CA ASP A 257 -13.74 17.02 -19.99
C ASP A 257 -12.45 17.02 -20.81
N MET A 258 -12.59 16.61 -22.05
CA MET A 258 -11.51 16.46 -23.02
C MET A 258 -11.05 17.81 -23.60
N THR A 259 -11.84 18.86 -23.37
CA THR A 259 -11.61 20.22 -23.88
C THR A 259 -11.21 21.20 -22.78
N ASP A 260 -11.59 20.90 -21.53
CA ASP A 260 -11.21 21.71 -20.39
C ASP A 260 -9.81 21.29 -19.90
N LYS A 261 -8.79 21.85 -20.55
CA LYS A 261 -7.45 21.96 -19.99
C LYS A 261 -7.45 22.99 -18.85
N THR A 262 -8.42 22.93 -17.94
CA THR A 262 -8.25 23.54 -16.64
C THR A 262 -6.98 22.91 -16.09
N PRO A 263 -5.93 23.70 -15.78
CA PRO A 263 -4.81 23.14 -15.06
C PRO A 263 -5.45 22.47 -13.85
N LEU A 264 -5.20 21.17 -13.64
CA LEU A 264 -5.26 20.66 -12.27
C LEU A 264 -4.57 21.76 -11.46
N GLU A 265 -5.19 22.30 -10.41
CA GLU A 265 -4.41 23.01 -9.41
C GLU A 265 -3.28 22.04 -9.11
N ARG A 266 -2.09 22.27 -9.72
CA ARG A 266 -1.04 21.26 -9.83
C ARG A 266 -0.89 20.81 -8.41
N ALA A 267 -1.29 19.57 -8.08
CA ALA A 267 -1.39 19.15 -6.69
C ALA A 267 -0.06 19.54 -6.08
N LYS A 268 -0.04 20.59 -5.22
CA LYS A 268 1.12 21.49 -5.05
C LYS A 268 2.35 20.62 -5.06
N VAL A 269 3.13 20.68 -6.15
CA VAL A 269 4.30 19.81 -6.30
C VAL A 269 5.18 20.21 -5.15
N LEU A 270 5.16 19.40 -4.09
CA LEU A 270 5.90 19.69 -2.87
C LEU A 270 7.33 19.88 -3.31
N SER A 271 7.91 21.05 -3.01
CA SER A 271 9.29 21.35 -3.35
C SER A 271 10.19 20.24 -2.80
N THR A 272 11.36 20.07 -3.40
CA THR A 272 12.32 19.04 -2.99
C THR A 272 12.53 19.08 -1.47
N ASP A 273 12.58 20.29 -0.92
CA ASP A 273 12.77 20.60 0.50
C ASP A 273 11.58 20.16 1.36
N GLN A 274 10.34 20.30 0.87
CA GLN A 274 9.14 19.81 1.55
C GLN A 274 9.03 18.27 1.52
N ARG A 275 9.49 17.63 0.45
CA ARG A 275 9.50 16.15 0.36
C ARG A 275 10.52 15.54 1.28
N LEU A 276 11.72 16.15 1.32
CA LEU A 276 12.72 15.80 2.29
C LEU A 276 12.20 16.11 3.69
N ALA A 277 11.43 17.18 3.91
CA ALA A 277 10.77 17.45 5.19
C ALA A 277 9.99 16.32 5.78
N ILE A 278 9.15 15.77 4.94
CA ILE A 278 8.23 14.73 5.32
C ILE A 278 8.99 13.42 5.49
N HIS A 279 9.93 13.11 4.58
CA HIS A 279 10.80 11.96 4.75
C HIS A 279 11.51 12.03 6.09
N LEU A 280 11.95 13.24 6.45
CA LEU A 280 12.74 13.59 7.60
C LEU A 280 11.96 13.71 8.94
N ALA A 281 10.66 13.88 8.88
CA ALA A 281 9.80 13.69 10.03
C ALA A 281 9.47 12.20 10.29
N LEU A 282 9.61 11.34 9.28
CA LEU A 282 9.08 9.97 9.35
C LEU A 282 10.06 8.91 9.86
N GLN A 283 11.34 8.93 9.47
CA GLN A 283 12.30 7.94 10.04
C GLN A 283 12.68 8.23 11.48
N SER A 284 12.41 9.43 11.88
CA SER A 284 12.74 9.94 13.16
C SER A 284 11.72 9.56 14.23
N ILE A 285 10.44 9.63 13.88
CA ILE A 285 9.35 8.97 14.60
C ILE A 285 9.63 7.46 14.75
N ASN A 286 10.26 6.84 13.75
CA ASN A 286 10.57 5.40 13.78
C ASN A 286 11.73 4.99 14.72
N HIS A 287 12.53 5.92 15.26
CA HIS A 287 13.70 5.60 16.10
C HIS A 287 13.61 6.14 17.54
N SER A 288 12.39 6.23 18.09
CA SER A 288 12.11 6.74 19.42
C SER A 288 12.55 5.82 20.57
N ARG A 289 13.84 5.77 20.90
CA ARG A 289 14.34 5.39 22.24
C ARG A 289 15.50 6.33 22.62
N GLU A 290 15.19 7.29 23.50
CA GLU A 290 15.99 8.40 24.11
C GLU A 290 15.99 9.82 23.47
N PRO A 291 15.90 10.90 24.30
CA PRO A 291 15.28 12.17 23.90
C PRO A 291 16.26 13.26 23.46
N VAL A 292 15.91 13.95 22.36
CA VAL A 292 16.38 15.31 22.08
C VAL A 292 15.26 16.28 22.46
N SER A 293 15.57 17.33 23.21
CA SER A 293 14.59 18.35 23.58
C SER A 293 14.15 19.18 22.36
N PHE A 294 13.01 18.74 21.85
CA PHE A 294 11.98 19.40 21.02
C PHE A 294 12.02 20.94 20.97
N TYR A 295 12.22 21.60 22.10
CA TYR A 295 12.18 23.07 22.20
C TYR A 295 13.34 23.78 21.51
N SER A 296 14.51 23.13 21.41
CA SER A 296 15.71 23.72 20.80
C SER A 296 15.67 23.72 19.27
N VAL A 297 14.96 22.77 18.67
CA VAL A 297 14.88 22.60 17.20
C VAL A 297 13.85 23.57 16.59
N SER A 298 12.77 23.86 17.32
CA SER A 298 11.73 24.81 16.89
C SER A 298 12.24 26.26 16.85
N GLN A 299 13.05 26.66 17.83
CA GLN A 299 13.60 28.00 17.94
C GLN A 299 14.63 28.29 16.84
N LEU A 300 15.49 27.32 16.54
CA LEU A 300 16.49 27.46 15.47
C LEU A 300 15.82 27.58 14.09
N ALA A 301 14.74 26.83 13.87
CA ALA A 301 13.96 26.87 12.64
C ALA A 301 13.24 28.23 12.43
N ASN A 302 12.77 28.84 13.52
CA ASN A 302 12.11 30.15 13.49
C ASN A 302 13.07 31.32 13.26
N GLU A 303 14.28 31.31 13.85
CA GLU A 303 15.25 32.40 13.66
C GLU A 303 15.72 32.53 12.20
N ILE A 304 15.69 31.42 11.45
CA ILE A 304 16.11 31.33 10.05
C ILE A 304 14.97 31.73 9.11
N ALA A 305 13.71 31.46 9.48
CA ALA A 305 12.51 31.84 8.74
C ALA A 305 12.38 33.35 8.51
N VAL A 306 12.99 34.15 9.40
CA VAL A 306 12.80 35.61 9.48
C VAL A 306 13.93 36.38 8.78
N SER A 307 15.04 35.73 8.41
CA SER A 307 16.15 36.42 7.72
C SER A 307 15.91 36.46 6.21
N ALA A 308 15.86 37.66 5.64
CA ALA A 308 15.41 37.90 4.27
C ALA A 308 16.31 37.28 3.18
N GLU A 309 17.55 36.90 3.49
CA GLU A 309 18.45 36.07 2.68
C GLU A 309 19.66 35.65 3.55
N PRO A 310 19.97 34.36 3.72
CA PRO A 310 21.04 33.93 4.63
C PRO A 310 22.43 34.18 4.02
N SER A 311 23.31 34.89 4.76
CA SER A 311 24.71 35.10 4.36
C SER A 311 25.56 33.83 4.48
N ILE A 312 26.51 33.62 3.56
CA ILE A 312 27.40 32.44 3.50
C ILE A 312 28.07 32.10 4.86
N PRO A 313 28.58 33.07 5.65
CA PRO A 313 29.17 32.78 6.96
C PRO A 313 28.18 32.19 7.99
N ALA A 314 26.90 32.55 7.90
CA ALA A 314 25.86 32.03 8.78
C ALA A 314 25.48 30.57 8.45
N ILE A 315 25.46 30.23 7.16
CA ILE A 315 25.18 28.87 6.64
C ILE A 315 26.26 27.88 7.10
N ILE A 316 27.53 28.27 7.02
CA ILE A 316 28.67 27.43 7.43
C ILE A 316 28.63 27.13 8.93
N ARG A 317 28.32 28.14 9.76
CA ARG A 317 28.24 28.01 11.22
C ARG A 317 27.13 27.03 11.64
N LEU A 318 25.98 27.07 10.98
CA LEU A 318 24.83 26.20 11.27
C LEU A 318 25.05 24.76 10.79
N THR A 319 25.69 24.57 9.64
CA THR A 319 26.17 23.26 9.16
C THR A 319 27.08 22.56 10.14
N HIS A 320 28.02 23.30 10.71
CA HIS A 320 28.93 22.77 11.69
C HIS A 320 28.23 22.36 12.99
N GLN A 321 27.31 23.17 13.50
CA GLN A 321 26.58 22.89 14.75
C GLN A 321 25.64 21.68 14.63
N VAL A 322 24.93 21.57 13.50
CA VAL A 322 24.05 20.44 13.19
C VAL A 322 24.85 19.13 13.04
N THR A 323 25.97 19.16 12.31
CA THR A 323 26.86 18.00 12.15
C THR A 323 27.46 17.54 13.49
N THR A 324 27.82 18.48 14.36
CA THR A 324 28.36 18.19 15.70
C THR A 324 27.31 17.57 16.64
N LEU A 325 26.04 17.97 16.52
CA LEU A 325 24.94 17.40 17.29
C LEU A 325 24.60 15.96 16.86
N LEU A 326 24.68 15.66 15.55
CA LEU A 326 24.50 14.30 15.01
C LEU A 326 25.57 13.32 15.45
N GLN A 327 26.81 13.80 15.59
CA GLN A 327 27.92 12.97 16.07
C GLN A 327 27.81 12.63 17.56
N ARG A 328 27.17 13.48 18.36
CA ARG A 328 27.05 13.31 19.83
C ARG A 328 25.78 12.57 20.27
N ASN A 329 24.71 12.59 19.48
CA ASN A 329 23.47 11.86 19.72
C ASN A 329 22.88 11.40 18.38
N PRO A 330 23.06 10.14 17.98
CA PRO A 330 22.55 9.63 16.70
C PRO A 330 21.04 9.35 16.79
N SER A 331 20.26 10.40 17.05
CA SER A 331 18.80 10.39 16.97
C SER A 331 18.39 10.66 15.53
N PRO A 332 17.63 9.76 14.88
CA PRO A 332 17.21 9.97 13.50
C PRO A 332 16.30 11.19 13.31
N LEU A 333 15.57 11.68 14.34
CA LEU A 333 14.86 13.00 14.32
C LEU A 333 15.77 14.16 14.04
N LEU A 334 16.97 14.09 14.58
CA LEU A 334 17.98 15.11 14.41
C LEU A 334 18.68 14.99 13.06
N ALA A 335 19.01 13.76 12.62
CA ALA A 335 19.60 13.48 11.30
C ALA A 335 18.68 13.85 10.15
N GLN A 336 17.40 13.85 10.47
CA GLN A 336 16.38 14.19 9.56
C GLN A 336 16.01 15.68 9.59
N ALA A 337 15.74 16.34 10.72
CA ALA A 337 15.51 17.79 10.71
C ALA A 337 16.68 18.61 10.08
N SER A 338 17.90 18.05 10.12
CA SER A 338 19.11 18.63 9.55
C SER A 338 19.24 18.56 8.03
N GLN A 339 18.99 17.41 7.40
CA GLN A 339 19.08 17.30 5.94
C GLN A 339 18.01 18.20 5.27
N LEU A 340 16.85 18.30 5.91
CA LEU A 340 15.72 19.17 5.62
C LEU A 340 16.11 20.64 5.44
N TYR A 341 16.87 21.10 6.43
CA TYR A 341 17.43 22.43 6.54
C TYR A 341 18.47 22.69 5.45
N PHE A 342 19.30 21.70 5.10
CA PHE A 342 20.27 21.83 4.02
C PHE A 342 19.66 21.90 2.63
N GLN A 343 18.47 21.34 2.43
CA GLN A 343 17.82 21.37 1.13
C GLN A 343 17.09 22.68 0.88
N ALA A 344 16.40 23.23 1.90
CA ALA A 344 15.78 24.56 1.83
C ALA A 344 16.79 25.71 1.54
N LEU A 345 18.07 25.51 1.91
CA LEU A 345 19.18 26.43 1.62
C LEU A 345 19.66 26.39 0.16
N LEU A 346 19.29 25.37 -0.62
CA LEU A 346 19.75 25.15 -1.99
C LEU A 346 18.64 25.38 -3.05
N SER A 347 17.47 25.88 -2.66
CA SER A 347 16.28 26.08 -3.51
C SER A 347 15.75 27.54 -3.48
N PRO A 348 15.21 28.13 -4.57
CA PRO A 348 15.05 29.59 -4.71
C PRO A 348 13.68 30.16 -4.25
N SER A 349 12.78 29.38 -3.66
CA SER A 349 11.35 29.73 -3.47
C SER A 349 10.96 29.90 -1.98
N GLN A 350 10.51 31.10 -1.59
CA GLN A 350 10.26 31.49 -0.18
C GLN A 350 9.08 30.78 0.53
N GLN A 351 8.07 30.26 -0.18
CA GLN A 351 6.92 29.60 0.46
C GLN A 351 7.28 28.21 1.05
N ASP A 352 8.37 27.62 0.56
CA ASP A 352 8.85 26.30 0.94
C ASP A 352 9.54 26.30 2.31
N ILE A 353 10.23 27.38 2.64
CA ILE A 353 10.83 27.64 3.94
C ILE A 353 9.73 27.75 5.03
N ILE A 354 8.63 28.44 4.73
CA ILE A 354 7.57 28.74 5.70
C ILE A 354 6.74 27.49 6.07
N ASN A 355 6.47 26.62 5.09
CA ASN A 355 5.69 25.40 5.33
C ASN A 355 6.52 24.33 6.04
N ALA A 356 7.82 24.22 5.72
CA ALA A 356 8.75 23.34 6.45
C ALA A 356 8.79 23.69 7.94
N ASN A 357 8.81 25.00 8.26
CA ASN A 357 8.76 25.51 9.64
C ASN A 357 7.43 25.22 10.36
N THR A 358 6.29 25.38 9.69
CA THR A 358 4.97 25.15 10.31
C THR A 358 4.72 23.67 10.62
N ASN A 359 5.21 22.77 9.77
CA ASN A 359 5.07 21.32 9.96
C ASN A 359 6.01 20.78 11.04
N LEU A 360 7.24 21.29 11.10
CA LEU A 360 8.13 21.02 12.21
C LEU A 360 7.44 21.42 13.52
N GLN A 361 6.84 22.62 13.58
CA GLN A 361 6.16 23.13 14.78
C GLN A 361 4.94 22.32 15.23
N ASN A 362 4.12 21.78 14.32
CA ASN A 362 2.96 20.97 14.72
C ASN A 362 3.36 19.57 15.23
N LEU A 363 4.43 19.00 14.68
CA LEU A 363 5.11 17.81 15.22
C LEU A 363 5.71 18.10 16.60
N LEU A 364 6.15 19.34 16.80
CA LEU A 364 6.68 19.91 18.04
C LEU A 364 5.62 20.29 19.10
N ILE A 365 4.34 19.94 18.94
CA ILE A 365 3.30 20.33 19.92
C ILE A 365 2.50 19.13 20.44
N ASN A 366 2.26 18.11 19.61
CA ASN A 366 1.31 17.05 19.95
C ASN A 366 1.94 15.74 20.46
N SER A 367 3.24 15.71 20.75
CA SER A 367 3.94 14.49 21.19
C SER A 367 3.93 14.36 22.73
N PRO A 368 3.31 13.32 23.33
CA PRO A 368 3.25 13.14 24.78
C PRO A 368 4.61 12.73 25.37
N ALA A 369 4.97 13.35 26.51
CA ALA A 369 6.31 13.38 27.10
C ALA A 369 6.91 12.05 27.62
N HIS A 370 6.21 10.91 27.53
CA HIS A 370 6.65 9.63 28.12
C HIS A 370 7.16 8.58 27.11
N ILE A 371 7.37 8.93 25.84
CA ILE A 371 7.78 7.99 24.76
C ILE A 371 9.33 7.83 24.66
N PHE A 372 10.12 8.52 25.50
CA PHE A 372 11.58 8.57 25.35
C PHE A 372 12.42 7.80 26.39
N ASP A 373 11.86 7.17 27.42
CA ASP A 373 12.68 6.43 28.41
C ASP A 373 12.89 4.95 28.00
N PRO A 374 14.12 4.41 28.03
CA PRO A 374 14.34 2.98 27.81
C PRO A 374 14.11 2.16 29.09
N PRO A 375 13.73 0.87 28.98
CA PRO A 375 13.63 0.00 30.14
C PRO A 375 15.03 -0.41 30.64
N THR A 376 15.37 -0.12 31.89
CA THR A 376 16.64 -0.53 32.52
C THR A 376 16.70 -2.03 32.81
N PRO A 377 17.69 -2.79 32.27
CA PRO A 377 18.02 -4.16 32.69
C PRO A 377 19.20 -4.20 33.68
N GLN A 378 19.22 -5.27 34.48
CA GLN A 378 19.96 -5.48 35.74
C GLN A 378 21.45 -5.91 35.59
N THR A 379 22.27 -5.68 36.64
CA THR A 379 23.06 -6.69 37.43
C THR A 379 24.51 -6.31 37.84
N HIS A 380 24.84 -6.70 39.09
CA HIS A 380 26.13 -7.16 39.68
C HIS A 380 27.47 -6.50 39.29
N THR A 381 28.21 -5.98 40.30
CA THR A 381 29.50 -6.58 40.77
C THR A 381 29.97 -5.97 42.09
N SER A 382 30.60 -6.85 42.86
CA SER A 382 31.32 -6.75 44.13
C SER A 382 32.23 -5.53 44.37
N ALA A 383 32.16 -4.99 45.60
CA ALA A 383 33.30 -4.84 46.50
C ALA A 383 32.79 -4.89 47.95
#